data_AF-A0AAV0YCH6-F1
#
_entry.id   AF-A0AAV0YCH6-F1
#
_cell.length_a   1.000
_cell.length_b   1.000
_cell.length_c   1.000
_cell.angle_alpha   90.00
_cell.angle_beta   90.00
_cell.angle_gamma   90.00
#
_symmetry.space_group_name_H-M   'P 1'
#
loop_
_entity.id
_entity.type
_entity.pdbx_description
1 polymer ?
#
loop_
_entity_poly.entity_id
_entity_poly.type
_entity_poly.pdbx_seq_one_letter_code
_entity_poly.pdbx_strand_id
1 'polypeptide(L)'
;MDLPYCQPSGGIKKSAENLGELLMGDQIDNSPYRFRMNVNETIYLCTTSPLNEHEVKLLKQQTRNLYKVNMIFDNLPVMRYTSQNGVKIQWIGFPVGYTPTDRSVDYIINHLNKTASHLKQRNQGTQWKHKNIKSEQKLKRWEFPN
;
A
#
# COMPACT_ATOMS: atom_id res chain seq x y z
N MET A 1 -13.73 1.67 -7.82
CA MET A 1 -13.36 3.09 -8.03
C MET A 1 -11.86 3.11 -7.90
N ASP A 2 -11.16 3.21 -9.03
CA ASP A 2 -9.73 2.99 -9.08
C ASP A 2 -8.99 4.29 -8.75
N LEU A 3 -8.07 4.22 -7.78
CA LEU A 3 -7.19 5.33 -7.45
C LEU A 3 -6.12 5.47 -8.55
N PRO A 4 -5.66 6.70 -8.85
CA PRO A 4 -4.65 6.96 -9.88
C PRO A 4 -3.24 6.57 -9.41
N TYR A 5 -3.05 5.30 -9.08
CA TYR A 5 -1.79 4.70 -8.64
C TYR A 5 -1.13 3.92 -9.77
N CYS A 6 0.11 3.50 -9.53
CA CYS A 6 0.84 2.66 -10.48
C CYS A 6 0.07 1.36 -10.73
N GLN A 7 -0.13 1.03 -12.01
CA GLN A 7 -0.67 -0.26 -12.39
C GLN A 7 0.45 -1.32 -12.47
N PRO A 8 0.15 -2.58 -12.15
CA PRO A 8 1.12 -3.67 -12.31
C PRO A 8 1.49 -3.90 -13.78
N SER A 9 2.76 -4.27 -14.02
CA SER A 9 3.22 -4.70 -15.35
C SER A 9 2.40 -5.90 -15.82
N GLY A 10 1.65 -5.72 -16.91
CA GLY A 10 0.73 -6.73 -17.46
C GLY A 10 -0.74 -6.52 -17.09
N GLY A 11 -1.08 -5.38 -16.48
CA GLY A 11 -2.46 -5.02 -16.15
C GLY A 11 -2.98 -5.63 -14.85
N ILE A 12 -4.13 -5.11 -14.41
CA ILE A 12 -4.83 -5.57 -13.22
C ILE A 12 -5.40 -6.95 -13.48
N LYS A 13 -5.10 -7.88 -12.59
CA LYS A 13 -5.60 -9.26 -12.57
C LYS A 13 -6.33 -9.46 -11.26
N LYS A 14 -7.58 -9.89 -11.39
CA LYS A 14 -8.46 -10.24 -10.29
C LYS A 14 -8.22 -11.68 -9.88
N SER A 15 -8.28 -11.93 -8.59
CA SER A 15 -8.22 -13.26 -8.00
C SER A 15 -9.17 -13.31 -6.82
N ALA A 16 -9.68 -14.51 -6.54
CA ALA A 16 -10.38 -14.85 -5.32
C ALA A 16 -9.64 -16.06 -4.73
N GLU A 17 -9.36 -16.08 -3.43
CA GLU A 17 -8.63 -17.20 -2.83
C GLU A 17 -9.54 -18.42 -2.67
N ASN A 18 -10.84 -18.19 -2.47
CA ASN A 18 -11.83 -19.25 -2.32
C ASN A 18 -13.19 -18.89 -2.94
N LEU A 19 -14.05 -19.90 -3.07
CA LEU A 19 -15.39 -19.74 -3.65
C LEU A 19 -16.29 -18.82 -2.81
N GLY A 20 -16.12 -18.79 -1.49
CA GLY A 20 -16.89 -17.92 -0.60
C GLY A 20 -16.63 -16.44 -0.88
N GLU A 21 -15.38 -16.03 -1.02
CA GLU A 21 -14.97 -14.67 -1.40
C GLU A 21 -15.55 -14.26 -2.75
N LEU A 22 -15.47 -15.15 -3.74
CA LEU A 22 -16.02 -14.90 -5.05
C LEU A 22 -17.53 -14.62 -4.99
N LEU A 23 -18.26 -15.41 -4.19
CA LEU A 23 -19.71 -15.25 -4.01
C LEU A 23 -20.07 -14.00 -3.18
N MET A 24 -19.22 -13.61 -2.23
CA MET A 24 -19.38 -12.36 -1.46
C MET A 24 -18.94 -11.12 -2.25
N GLY A 25 -18.33 -11.30 -3.43
CA GLY A 25 -17.83 -10.23 -4.28
C GLY A 25 -16.51 -9.62 -3.80
N ASP A 26 -15.80 -10.30 -2.89
CA ASP A 26 -14.46 -9.88 -2.48
C ASP A 26 -13.49 -10.10 -3.65
N GLN A 27 -12.76 -9.05 -4.02
CA GLN A 27 -11.90 -9.05 -5.20
C GLN A 27 -10.51 -8.62 -4.78
N ILE A 28 -9.55 -9.53 -4.97
CA ILE A 28 -8.15 -9.26 -4.72
C ILE A 28 -7.49 -8.93 -6.06
N ASP A 29 -7.00 -7.70 -6.16
CA ASP A 29 -6.24 -7.24 -7.32
C ASP A 29 -4.74 -7.40 -7.09
N ASN A 30 -4.02 -7.84 -8.12
CA ASN A 30 -2.56 -7.85 -8.07
C ASN A 30 -2.01 -6.42 -7.96
N SER A 31 -0.90 -6.26 -7.24
CA SER A 31 -0.29 -4.96 -6.99
C SER A 31 0.99 -4.75 -7.83
N PRO A 32 1.41 -3.49 -8.09
CA PRO A 32 2.71 -3.20 -8.72
C PRO A 32 3.91 -3.52 -7.81
N TYR A 33 3.69 -3.72 -6.50
CA TYR A 33 4.75 -3.99 -5.55
C TYR A 33 5.33 -5.39 -5.77
N ARG A 34 6.60 -5.46 -6.19
CA ARG A 34 7.34 -6.71 -6.38
C ARG A 34 8.64 -6.64 -5.61
N PHE A 35 8.81 -7.52 -4.63
CA PHE A 35 10.03 -7.60 -3.84
C PHE A 35 10.51 -9.04 -3.72
N ARG A 36 11.80 -9.20 -3.47
CA ARG A 36 12.43 -10.51 -3.27
C ARG A 36 12.52 -10.81 -1.78
N MET A 37 11.99 -11.97 -1.41
CA MET A 37 12.21 -12.50 -0.07
C MET A 37 13.72 -12.61 0.18
N ASN A 38 14.16 -12.16 1.36
CA ASN A 38 15.55 -12.17 1.83
C ASN A 38 16.46 -11.03 1.39
N VAL A 39 15.97 -10.07 0.60
CA VAL A 39 16.75 -8.91 0.14
C VAL A 39 16.26 -7.63 0.84
N ASN A 40 17.19 -6.80 1.31
CA ASN A 40 16.86 -5.42 1.69
C ASN A 40 16.92 -4.58 0.41
N GLU A 41 15.83 -3.95 0.04
CA GLU A 41 15.76 -3.18 -1.20
C GLU A 41 14.89 -1.94 -1.09
N THR A 42 15.16 -0.99 -1.98
CA THR A 42 14.31 0.17 -2.22
C THR A 42 13.81 0.08 -3.65
N ILE A 43 12.49 0.07 -3.82
CA ILE A 43 11.83 -0.16 -5.10
C ILE A 43 11.08 1.11 -5.48
N TYR A 44 11.47 1.69 -6.61
CA TYR A 44 10.66 2.68 -7.28
C TYR A 44 9.68 1.99 -8.21
N LEU A 45 8.38 2.25 -8.04
CA LEU A 45 7.32 1.58 -8.80
C LEU A 45 7.10 2.23 -10.16
N CYS A 46 6.72 3.50 -10.16
CA CYS A 46 6.49 4.31 -11.36
C CYS A 46 6.36 5.79 -10.99
N THR A 47 6.33 6.64 -12.02
CA THR A 47 5.73 7.98 -11.96
C THR A 47 4.43 7.90 -12.73
N THR A 48 3.33 8.36 -12.14
CA THR A 48 2.05 8.42 -12.84
C THR A 48 2.10 9.43 -13.98
N SER A 49 1.18 9.33 -14.93
CA SER A 49 0.85 10.46 -15.78
C SER A 49 0.49 11.69 -14.91
N PRO A 50 0.66 12.92 -15.42
CA PRO A 50 0.14 14.10 -14.74
C PRO A 50 -1.31 13.87 -14.34
N LEU A 51 -1.59 14.03 -13.04
CA LEU A 51 -2.96 13.87 -12.55
C LEU A 51 -3.85 14.91 -13.20
N ASN A 52 -5.03 14.54 -13.66
CA ASN A 52 -6.05 15.49 -14.09
C ASN A 52 -6.88 16.01 -12.91
N GLU A 53 -7.71 17.03 -13.14
CA GLU A 53 -8.52 17.66 -12.09
C GLU A 53 -9.44 16.65 -11.37
N HIS A 54 -10.04 15.71 -12.11
CA HIS A 54 -10.92 14.69 -11.56
C HIS A 54 -10.14 13.73 -10.63
N GLU A 55 -8.96 13.27 -11.04
CA GLU A 55 -8.11 12.39 -10.24
C GLU A 55 -7.63 13.05 -8.95
N VAL A 56 -7.29 14.35 -9.01
CA VAL A 56 -6.94 15.13 -7.81
C VAL A 56 -8.14 15.23 -6.86
N LYS A 57 -9.34 15.52 -7.37
CA LYS A 57 -10.56 15.55 -6.56
C LYS A 57 -10.86 14.19 -5.94
N LEU A 58 -10.69 13.11 -6.69
CA LEU A 58 -10.88 11.74 -6.22
C LEU A 58 -9.93 11.41 -5.06
N LEU A 59 -8.63 11.68 -5.19
CA LEU A 59 -7.65 11.44 -4.13
C LEU A 59 -7.97 12.22 -2.84
N LYS A 60 -8.38 13.49 -2.96
CA LYS A 60 -8.80 14.31 -1.82
C LYS A 60 -10.07 13.75 -1.17
N GLN A 61 -11.05 13.36 -1.97
CA GLN A 61 -12.30 12.78 -1.46
C GLN A 61 -12.04 11.47 -0.73
N GLN A 62 -11.22 10.57 -1.29
CA GLN A 62 -10.88 9.29 -0.66
C GLN A 62 -10.08 9.48 0.63
N THR A 63 -9.21 10.50 0.67
CA THR A 63 -8.52 10.92 1.90
C THR A 63 -9.51 11.34 2.99
N ARG A 64 -10.47 12.21 2.66
CA ARG A 64 -11.48 12.71 3.61
C ARG A 64 -12.49 11.65 4.04
N ASN A 65 -12.79 10.69 3.15
CA ASN A 65 -13.63 9.54 3.45
C ASN A 65 -12.90 8.44 4.24
N LEU A 66 -11.66 8.68 4.67
CA LEU A 66 -10.84 7.72 5.42
C LEU A 66 -10.68 6.39 4.69
N TYR A 67 -10.61 6.42 3.35
CA TYR A 67 -10.44 5.23 2.55
C TYR A 67 -9.10 4.56 2.86
N LYS A 68 -9.15 3.25 3.07
CA LYS A 68 -8.00 2.42 3.44
C LYS A 68 -7.63 1.46 2.32
N VAL A 69 -6.34 1.33 2.07
CA VAL A 69 -5.77 0.32 1.19
C VAL A 69 -5.37 -0.88 2.04
N ASN A 70 -6.02 -2.02 1.78
CA ASN A 70 -5.64 -3.30 2.36
C ASN A 70 -4.62 -3.98 1.45
N MET A 71 -3.67 -4.68 2.03
CA MET A 71 -2.67 -5.45 1.29
C MET A 71 -2.66 -6.87 1.83
N ILE A 72 -2.50 -7.84 0.93
CA ILE A 72 -2.35 -9.25 1.24
C ILE A 72 -0.97 -9.69 0.77
N PHE A 73 -0.30 -10.51 1.58
CA PHE A 73 0.98 -11.13 1.27
C PHE A 73 0.94 -12.57 1.74
N ASP A 74 1.11 -13.52 0.82
CA ASP A 74 1.05 -14.97 1.10
C ASP A 74 -0.25 -15.36 1.84
N ASN A 75 -1.39 -14.90 1.30
CA ASN A 75 -2.74 -15.10 1.84
C ASN A 75 -2.94 -14.57 3.27
N LEU A 76 -2.04 -13.70 3.75
CA LEU A 76 -2.13 -13.06 5.05
C LEU A 76 -2.27 -11.54 4.91
N PRO A 77 -3.10 -10.88 5.74
CA PRO A 77 -3.20 -9.44 5.73
C PRO A 77 -1.86 -8.81 6.17
N VAL A 78 -1.41 -7.81 5.44
CA VAL A 78 -0.26 -7.00 5.84
C VAL A 78 -0.68 -6.12 7.02
N MET A 79 -0.03 -6.34 8.16
CA MET A 79 -0.31 -5.61 9.39
C MET A 79 0.52 -4.32 9.48
N ARG A 80 -0.15 -3.23 9.82
CA ARG A 80 0.47 -1.95 10.17
C ARG A 80 0.50 -1.80 11.69
N TYR A 81 1.65 -1.43 12.23
CA TYR A 81 1.81 -1.13 13.65
C TYR A 81 1.99 0.37 13.86
N THR A 82 1.22 0.94 14.78
CA THR A 82 1.35 2.35 15.20
C THR A 82 1.49 2.42 16.71
N SER A 83 2.33 3.32 17.23
CA SER A 83 2.35 3.61 18.66
C SER A 83 1.48 4.82 18.95
N GLN A 84 0.55 4.69 19.90
CA GLN A 84 -0.21 5.80 20.46
C GLN A 84 -0.11 5.72 21.98
N ASN A 85 0.39 6.78 22.61
CA ASN A 85 0.57 6.88 24.06
C ASN A 85 1.31 5.67 24.69
N GLY A 86 2.34 5.15 24.00
CA GLY A 86 3.11 3.98 24.47
C GLY A 86 2.45 2.62 24.19
N VAL A 87 1.20 2.58 23.70
CA VAL A 87 0.50 1.37 23.31
C VAL A 87 0.73 1.07 21.83
N LYS A 88 1.09 -0.19 21.52
CA LYS A 88 1.25 -0.66 20.13
C LYS A 88 -0.11 -1.13 19.61
N ILE A 89 -0.67 -0.36 18.68
CA ILE A 89 -1.94 -0.67 18.01
C ILE A 89 -1.65 -1.33 16.67
N GLN A 90 -2.45 -2.35 16.33
CA GLN A 90 -2.38 -3.06 15.05
C GLN A 90 -3.54 -2.63 14.17
N TRP A 91 -3.26 -2.33 12.90
CA TRP A 91 -4.23 -1.94 11.90
C TRP A 91 -4.10 -2.80 10.65
N ILE A 92 -5.25 -3.17 10.08
CA ILE A 92 -5.31 -3.72 8.74
C ILE A 92 -5.37 -2.54 7.75
N GLY A 93 -4.43 -2.55 6.81
CA GLY A 93 -4.32 -1.52 5.80
C GLY A 93 -3.75 -0.18 6.29
N PHE A 94 -3.70 0.78 5.38
CA PHE A 94 -3.25 2.15 5.62
C PHE A 94 -4.16 3.14 4.87
N PRO A 95 -4.37 4.36 5.40
CA PRO A 95 -5.20 5.34 4.73
C PRO A 95 -4.53 5.84 3.45
N VAL A 96 -5.33 6.19 2.44
CA VAL A 96 -4.85 6.83 1.20
C VAL A 96 -4.11 8.12 1.48
N GLY A 97 -4.57 8.86 2.48
CA GLY A 97 -4.00 10.13 2.88
C GLY A 97 -4.49 10.56 4.24
N TYR A 98 -4.11 11.76 4.66
CA TYR A 98 -4.61 12.39 5.87
C TYR A 98 -4.67 13.91 5.70
N THR A 99 -5.56 14.52 6.48
CA THR A 99 -5.74 15.97 6.54
C THR A 99 -5.48 16.41 7.98
N PRO A 100 -4.36 17.09 8.27
CA PRO A 100 -4.08 17.62 9.61
C PRO A 100 -5.17 18.60 10.06
N THR A 101 -5.51 18.59 11.35
CA THR A 101 -6.57 19.46 11.91
C THR A 101 -6.25 20.95 11.77
N ASP A 102 -4.97 21.31 11.69
CA ASP A 102 -4.45 22.67 11.57
C ASP A 102 -4.28 23.15 10.11
N ARG A 103 -4.54 22.29 9.12
CA ARG A 103 -4.27 22.60 7.70
C ARG A 103 -5.45 22.21 6.82
N SER A 104 -5.70 23.04 5.80
CA SER A 104 -6.68 22.74 4.73
C SER A 104 -6.09 21.91 3.58
N VAL A 105 -4.87 21.40 3.74
CA VAL A 105 -4.14 20.66 2.71
C VAL A 105 -4.19 19.16 3.01
N ASP A 106 -4.61 18.39 2.01
CA ASP A 106 -4.65 16.93 2.05
C ASP A 106 -3.27 16.35 1.67
N TYR A 107 -2.76 15.41 2.46
CA TYR A 107 -1.49 14.71 2.22
C TYR A 107 -1.77 13.28 1.76
N ILE A 108 -1.10 12.83 0.70
CA ILE A 108 -1.24 11.47 0.17
C ILE A 108 -0.10 10.59 0.67
N ILE A 109 -0.40 9.34 1.02
CA ILE A 109 0.56 8.34 1.44
C ILE A 109 0.94 7.49 0.22
N ASN A 110 2.11 7.78 -0.35
CA ASN A 110 2.67 7.13 -1.54
C ASN A 110 4.03 6.46 -1.30
N HIS A 111 4.65 6.68 -0.13
CA HIS A 111 5.88 6.01 0.30
C HIS A 111 5.53 4.99 1.39
N LEU A 112 5.83 3.71 1.11
CA LEU A 112 5.58 2.62 2.04
C LEU A 112 6.90 1.96 2.44
N ASN A 113 7.10 1.80 3.75
CA ASN A 113 8.17 0.99 4.30
C ASN A 113 7.55 -0.28 4.92
N LYS A 114 7.94 -1.43 4.39
CA LYS A 114 7.42 -2.75 4.76
C LYS A 114 8.55 -3.59 5.32
N THR A 115 8.22 -4.45 6.28
CA THR A 115 9.17 -5.42 6.83
C THR A 115 8.63 -6.82 6.63
N ALA A 116 9.33 -7.63 5.84
CA ALA A 116 9.05 -9.06 5.69
C ALA A 116 9.90 -9.85 6.69
N SER A 117 9.28 -10.81 7.37
CA SER A 117 9.95 -11.64 8.37
C SER A 117 9.78 -13.12 8.04
N HIS A 118 10.86 -13.90 8.16
CA HIS A 118 10.80 -15.35 7.99
C HIS A 118 11.64 -16.05 9.05
N LEU A 119 11.27 -17.28 9.37
CA LEU A 119 12.03 -18.15 10.25
C LEU A 119 13.23 -18.74 9.50
N LYS A 120 14.41 -18.62 10.10
CA LYS A 120 15.62 -19.31 9.64
C LYS A 120 16.05 -20.34 10.68
N GLN A 121 16.11 -21.61 10.29
CA GLN A 121 16.70 -22.65 11.13
C GLN A 121 18.22 -22.53 11.14
N ARG A 122 18.81 -22.70 12.33
CA ARG A 122 20.25 -22.81 12.57
C ARG A 122 20.51 -24.02 13.46
N ASN A 123 21.75 -24.51 13.46
CA ASN A 123 22.17 -25.66 14.29
C ASN A 123 21.93 -25.48 15.81
N GLN A 124 21.67 -24.25 16.28
CA GLN A 124 21.42 -23.91 17.69
C GLN A 124 19.99 -23.37 17.94
N GLY A 125 19.05 -23.54 16.99
CA GLY A 125 17.65 -23.13 17.14
C GLY A 125 17.11 -22.27 15.98
N THR A 126 15.88 -21.78 16.13
CA THR A 126 15.19 -20.93 15.16
C THR A 126 15.44 -19.44 15.45
N GLN A 127 15.69 -18.66 14.40
CA GLN A 127 15.86 -17.21 14.51
C GLN A 127 14.99 -16.49 13.47
N TRP A 128 14.28 -15.44 13.90
CA TRP A 128 13.60 -14.53 12.99
C TRP A 128 14.61 -13.68 12.22
N LYS A 129 14.42 -13.60 10.90
CA LYS A 129 15.16 -12.70 10.02
C LYS A 129 14.19 -11.70 9.42
N HIS A 130 14.52 -10.42 9.57
CA HIS A 130 13.73 -9.30 9.08
C HIS A 130 14.39 -8.70 7.84
N LYS A 131 13.57 -8.27 6.89
CA LYS A 131 14.00 -7.59 5.67
C LYS A 131 13.16 -6.36 5.44
N ASN A 132 13.84 -5.24 5.18
CA ASN A 132 13.20 -3.96 4.96
C ASN A 132 13.06 -3.69 3.48
N ILE A 133 11.86 -3.33 3.08
CA ILE A 133 11.47 -3.04 1.71
C ILE A 133 10.87 -1.64 1.72
N LYS A 134 11.59 -0.68 1.16
CA LYS A 134 11.08 0.67 0.93
C LYS A 134 10.50 0.72 -0.48
N SER A 135 9.35 1.33 -0.63
CA SER A 135 8.68 1.46 -1.92
C SER A 135 8.08 2.83 -2.10
N GLU A 136 8.14 3.33 -3.32
CA GLU A 136 7.65 4.66 -3.69
C GLU A 136 6.94 4.61 -5.04
N GLN A 137 5.78 5.25 -5.09
CA GLN A 137 5.15 5.68 -6.34
C GLN A 137 5.11 7.20 -6.37
N LYS A 138 5.53 7.80 -7.48
CA LYS A 138 5.51 9.26 -7.62
C LYS A 138 4.21 9.68 -8.32
N LEU A 139 3.40 10.47 -7.61
CA LEU A 139 2.24 11.12 -8.21
C LEU A 139 2.70 12.38 -8.91
N LYS A 140 2.61 12.42 -10.25
CA LYS A 140 2.97 13.61 -11.01
C LYS A 140 1.90 14.68 -10.79
N ARG A 141 2.33 15.85 -10.29
CA ARG A 141 1.43 16.98 -10.03
C ARG A 141 0.66 17.36 -11.30
N TRP A 142 -0.58 17.78 -11.12
CA TRP A 142 -1.37 18.38 -12.19
C TRP A 142 -0.63 19.62 -12.72
N GLU A 143 -0.26 19.59 -14.01
CA GLU A 143 0.29 20.73 -14.73
C GLU A 143 -0.89 21.43 -15.41
N PHE A 144 -1.04 22.74 -15.20
CA PHE A 144 -2.06 23.53 -15.91
C PHE A 144 -1.77 23.45 -17.41
N PRO A 145 -2.73 23.05 -18.26
CA PRO A 145 -2.61 23.37 -19.67
C PRO A 145 -2.67 24.90 -19.78
N ASN A 146 -1.63 25.49 -20.40
CA ASN A 146 -1.63 26.91 -20.78
C ASN A 146 -2.80 27.23 -21.70
#